data_AF-A0A7R9AIJ0-F1
#
_entry.id   AF-A0A7R9AIJ0-F1
#
_cell.length_a   1.000
_cell.length_b   1.000
_cell.length_c   1.000
_cell.angle_alpha   90.00
_cell.angle_beta   90.00
_cell.angle_gamma   90.00
#
_symmetry.space_group_name_H-M   'P 1'
#
loop_
_entity.id
_entity.type
_entity.pdbx_description
1 polymer ?
#
loop_
_entity_poly.entity_id
_entity_poly.type
_entity_poly.pdbx_seq_one_letter_code
_entity_poly.pdbx_strand_id
1 'polypeptide(L)' 'ILGLVDAGIIEEIPETGDTLEENAIIKAQYLFDKTGWPSFAEDTGLEVTALAGAPGVHTA' A
#
# COMPACT_ATOMS: atom_id res chain seq x y z
N ILE A 1 11.29 -9.52 10.73
CA ILE A 1 10.14 -8.94 10.00
C ILE A 1 8.94 -9.11 10.91
N LEU A 2 8.23 -8.02 11.21
CA LEU A 2 7.00 -8.02 12.02
C LEU A 2 5.82 -7.71 11.10
N GLY A 3 4.70 -8.40 11.26
CA GLY A 3 3.45 -8.04 10.59
C GLY A 3 2.77 -6.86 11.30
N LEU A 4 1.81 -6.22 10.63
CA LEU A 4 1.07 -5.06 11.19
C LEU A 4 0.41 -5.38 12.53
N VAL A 5 -0.27 -6.54 12.61
CA VAL A 5 -0.95 -7.00 13.83
C VAL A 5 0.04 -7.20 14.98
N ASP A 6 1.20 -7.80 14.71
CA ASP A 6 2.24 -8.01 15.72
C ASP A 6 2.88 -6.68 16.17
N ALA A 7 2.90 -5.68 15.30
CA ALA A 7 3.35 -4.32 15.60
C ALA A 7 2.26 -3.45 16.29
N GLY A 8 1.06 -4.01 16.54
CA GLY A 8 -0.06 -3.29 17.15
C GLY A 8 -0.76 -2.29 16.23
N ILE A 9 -0.55 -2.40 14.91
CA ILE A 9 -1.19 -1.57 13.89
C ILE A 9 -2.41 -2.32 13.37
N ILE A 10 -3.59 -1.78 13.65
CA ILE A 10 -4.89 -2.39 13.33
C ILE A 10 -5.80 -1.45 12.54
N GLU A 11 -5.40 -0.20 12.36
CA GLU A 11 -6.12 0.73 11.50
C GLU A 11 -5.83 0.46 10.02
N GLU A 12 -6.73 0.94 9.16
CA GLU A 12 -6.46 0.98 7.73
C GLU A 12 -5.44 2.08 7.40
N ILE A 13 -4.55 1.76 6.49
CA ILE A 13 -3.52 2.66 5.99
C ILE A 13 -4.08 3.39 4.78
N PRO A 14 -3.94 4.72 4.66
CA PRO A 14 -4.46 5.45 3.51
C PRO A 14 -3.88 4.98 2.17
N GLU A 15 -4.74 4.87 1.16
CA GLU A 15 -4.38 4.52 -0.22
C GLU A 15 -4.90 5.62 -1.16
N THR A 16 -4.21 6.76 -1.15
CA THR A 16 -4.60 7.97 -1.88
C THR A 16 -3.81 8.18 -3.17
N GLY A 17 -2.97 7.21 -3.57
CA GLY A 17 -2.22 7.25 -4.81
C GLY A 17 -3.06 6.86 -6.02
N ASP A 18 -2.66 7.31 -7.21
CA ASP A 18 -3.32 6.96 -8.47
C ASP A 18 -2.69 5.69 -9.10
N THR A 19 -1.58 5.21 -8.53
CA THR A 19 -0.85 4.01 -8.99
C THR A 19 -0.54 3.06 -7.83
N LEU A 20 -0.35 1.77 -8.14
CA LEU A 20 0.05 0.75 -7.16
C LEU A 20 1.41 1.09 -6.51
N GLU A 21 2.33 1.66 -7.29
CA GLU A 21 3.63 2.10 -6.77
C GLU A 21 3.49 3.23 -5.75
N GLU A 22 2.67 4.25 -6.04
CA GLU A 22 2.39 5.34 -5.10
C GLU A 22 1.76 4.84 -3.80
N ASN A 23 0.79 3.93 -3.90
CA ASN A 23 0.16 3.33 -2.72
C ASN A 23 1.16 2.53 -1.88
N ALA A 24 2.06 1.75 -2.50
CA ALA A 24 3.11 1.04 -1.77
C ALA A 24 4.04 2.03 -1.02
N ILE A 25 4.41 3.15 -1.64
CA ILE A 25 5.22 4.20 -1.00
C ILE A 25 4.46 4.86 0.16
N ILE A 26 3.19 5.25 -0.06
CA ILE A 26 2.34 5.87 0.98
C ILE A 26 2.23 4.93 2.19
N LYS A 27 1.99 3.64 1.95
CA LYS A 27 1.90 2.64 3.02
C LYS A 27 3.21 2.53 3.81
N ALA A 28 4.35 2.42 3.13
CA ALA A 28 5.65 2.31 3.79
C ALA A 28 5.99 3.58 4.59
N GLN A 29 5.74 4.77 4.02
CA GLN A 29 6.00 6.05 4.67
C GLN A 29 5.10 6.25 5.91
N TYR A 30 3.81 5.93 5.80
CA TYR A 30 2.87 6.01 6.92
C TYR A 30 3.34 5.15 8.10
N LEU A 31 3.79 3.92 7.83
CA LEU A 31 4.32 3.03 8.87
C LEU A 31 5.61 3.57 9.49
N PHE A 32 6.52 4.11 8.66
CA PHE A 32 7.75 4.73 9.15
C PHE A 32 7.45 5.95 10.03
N ASP A 33 6.55 6.84 9.61
CA ASP A 33 6.19 8.04 10.36
C ASP A 33 5.52 7.71 11.70
N LYS A 34 4.72 6.63 11.74
CA LYS A 34 4.02 6.19 12.95
C LYS A 34 4.92 5.43 13.93
N THR A 35 5.83 4.60 13.43
CA THR A 35 6.63 3.67 14.27
C THR A 35 8.08 4.08 14.45
N GLY A 36 8.63 4.89 13.54
CA GLY A 36 10.06 5.18 13.42
C GLY A 36 10.88 4.01 12.87
N TRP A 37 10.26 2.92 12.42
CA TRP A 37 10.95 1.73 11.93
C TRP A 37 10.99 1.68 10.41
N PRO A 38 12.13 1.28 9.81
CA PRO A 38 12.20 0.96 8.39
C PRO A 38 11.09 -0.05 8.04
N SER A 39 10.26 0.32 7.06
CA SER A 39 9.06 -0.41 6.70
C SER A 39 9.07 -0.75 5.21
N PHE A 40 8.56 -1.93 4.88
CA PHE A 40 8.28 -2.35 3.51
C PHE A 40 6.78 -2.48 3.36
N ALA A 41 6.25 -2.07 2.21
CA ALA A 41 4.86 -2.27 1.85
C ALA A 41 4.76 -2.67 0.37
N GLU A 42 3.72 -3.40 0.03
CA GLU A 42 3.34 -3.68 -1.35
C GLU A 42 1.89 -3.21 -1.57
N ASP A 43 1.56 -2.97 -2.83
CA ASP A 43 0.19 -2.83 -3.26
C ASP A 43 -0.06 -3.70 -4.50
N THR A 44 -1.24 -4.29 -4.59
CA THR A 44 -1.58 -5.21 -5.68
C THR A 44 -2.92 -4.85 -6.29
N GLY A 45 -3.04 -5.06 -7.60
CA GLY A 45 -4.27 -4.81 -8.34
C GLY A 45 -4.30 -5.62 -9.63
N LEU A 46 -5.42 -5.51 -10.37
CA LEU A 46 -5.59 -6.13 -11.67
C LEU A 46 -5.37 -5.09 -12.77
N GLU A 47 -4.34 -5.30 -13.57
CA GLU A 47 -4.07 -4.47 -14.73
C GLU A 47 -4.44 -5.21 -16.02
N VAL A 48 -5.39 -4.66 -16.78
CA VAL A 48 -5.80 -5.23 -18.07
C VAL A 48 -5.26 -4.38 -19.20
N THR A 49 -4.37 -4.94 -20.03
CA THR A 49 -3.74 -4.22 -21.15
C THR A 49 -4.77 -3.62 -22.12
N ALA A 50 -5.85 -4.36 -22.42
CA ALA A 50 -6.93 -3.89 -23.30
C ALA A 50 -7.72 -2.70 -22.73
N LEU A 51 -7.64 -2.47 -21.41
CA LEU A 51 -8.26 -1.36 -20.70
C LEU A 51 -7.22 -0.32 -20.25
N ALA A 52 -6.06 -0.28 -20.92
CA ALA A 52 -4.96 0.64 -20.58
C ALA A 52 -4.53 0.55 -19.10
N GLY A 53 -4.52 -0.66 -18.52
CA GLY A 53 -4.09 -0.90 -17.14
C GLY A 53 -5.22 -0.84 -16.11
N ALA A 54 -6.44 -0.45 -16.49
CA ALA A 54 -7.58 -0.51 -15.58
C ALA A 54 -8.00 -1.97 -15.27
N PRO A 55 -8.63 -2.24 -14.09
CA PRO A 55 -8.99 -1.29 -13.03
C PRO A 55 -7.83 -0.82 -12.12
N GLY A 56 -6.66 -1.45 -12.14
CA GLY A 56 -5.48 -1.01 -11.41
C GLY A 56 -5.73 -0.94 -9.89
N VAL A 57 -5.49 0.23 -9.29
CA VAL A 57 -5.73 0.51 -7.86
C VAL A 57 -7.18 0.30 -7.41
N HIS A 58 -8.16 0.34 -8.33
CA HIS A 58 -9.58 0.18 -8.01
C HIS A 58 -10.05 -1.29 -7.99
N THR A 59 -9.11 -2.23 -7.92
CA THR A 59 -9.43 -3.67 -7.94
C THR A 59 -9.79 -4.22 -6.57
N ALA A 60 -9.21 -3.66 -5.50
CA ALA A 60 -9.32 -4.13 -4.13
C ALA A 60 -10.68 -3.84 -3.50
#